data_AF-H2SVU6-F1
#
_entry.id   AF-H2SVU6-F1
#
_cell.length_a   1.000
_cell.length_b   1.000
_cell.length_c   1.000
_cell.angle_alpha   90.00
_cell.angle_beta   90.00
_cell.angle_gamma   90.00
#
_symmetry.space_group_name_H-M   'P 1'
#
loop_
_entity.id
_entity.type
_entity.pdbx_description
1 polymer ?
#
loop_
_entity_poly.entity_id
_entity_poly.type
_entity_poly.pdbx_seq_one_letter_code
_entity_poly.pdbx_strand_id
1 'polypeptide(L)'
;MLASTLRCSRCPAVALLALSLLIGWSEQAAVQHLHRVLSPPLVDEDTYVAVDEVAKQAQREQDDPSVRLLPNIKPNQETRDLEICCIHANILDFYLNNVLPHHSSNNAHAHRLQTDLSRISQDLETHGCSINRYRDHQHAEEFSRRFFALDGRHRLNKALGEIDILFSYLQDYCIQTNVTVA
;
A
#
# COMPACT_ATOMS: atom_id res chain seq x y z
N MET A 1 49.69 42.18 -60.98
CA MET A 1 50.62 41.50 -60.04
C MET A 1 51.03 42.55 -59.01
N LEU A 2 50.86 42.45 -57.69
CA LEU A 2 50.56 41.38 -56.75
C LEU A 2 49.69 41.96 -55.62
N ALA A 3 48.70 41.20 -55.15
CA ALA A 3 47.98 41.47 -53.90
C ALA A 3 48.83 40.94 -52.72
N SER A 4 48.96 41.74 -51.65
CA SER A 4 49.50 41.27 -50.38
C SER A 4 48.37 41.13 -49.37
N THR A 5 48.17 39.90 -48.90
CA THR A 5 47.18 39.51 -47.90
C THR A 5 47.69 39.83 -46.49
N LEU A 6 46.92 40.59 -45.71
CA LEU A 6 47.15 40.71 -44.27
C LEU A 6 46.66 39.44 -43.56
N ARG A 7 47.58 38.75 -42.87
CA ARG A 7 47.25 37.73 -41.87
C ARG A 7 46.59 38.37 -40.67
N CYS A 8 45.35 37.98 -40.35
CA CYS A 8 44.79 38.15 -39.02
C CYS A 8 44.81 36.78 -38.33
N SER A 9 45.80 36.58 -37.46
CA SER A 9 45.89 35.42 -36.57
C SER A 9 45.28 35.83 -35.24
N ARG A 10 44.03 35.43 -34.96
CA ARG A 10 43.41 35.60 -33.64
C ARG A 10 42.53 34.41 -33.25
N CYS A 11 42.95 33.82 -32.13
CA CYS A 11 42.17 33.10 -31.12
C CYS A 11 41.59 31.71 -31.44
N PRO A 12 42.40 30.64 -31.32
CA PRO A 12 41.86 29.28 -31.13
C PRO A 12 41.22 29.07 -29.73
N ALA A 13 41.40 30.03 -28.79
CA ALA A 13 40.96 29.89 -27.40
C ALA A 13 39.43 29.97 -27.20
N VAL A 14 38.68 30.55 -28.15
CA VAL A 14 37.21 30.67 -28.01
C VAL A 14 36.50 29.38 -28.46
N ALA A 15 37.11 28.58 -29.32
CA ALA A 15 36.51 27.35 -29.83
C ALA A 15 36.47 26.22 -28.78
N LEU A 16 37.45 26.16 -27.87
CA LEU A 16 37.54 25.09 -26.86
C LEU A 16 36.59 25.30 -25.66
N LEU A 17 36.20 26.54 -25.38
CA LEU A 17 35.20 26.84 -24.33
C LEU A 17 33.76 26.53 -24.76
N ALA A 18 33.48 26.53 -26.07
CA ALA A 18 32.16 26.17 -26.60
C ALA A 18 31.90 24.65 -26.54
N LEU A 19 32.94 23.82 -26.70
CA LEU A 19 32.82 22.35 -26.61
C LEU A 19 32.62 21.85 -25.17
N SER A 20 33.10 22.58 -24.16
CA SER A 20 32.96 22.18 -22.75
C SER A 20 31.59 22.54 -22.14
N LEU A 21 30.83 23.44 -22.77
CA LEU A 21 29.44 23.76 -22.41
C LEU A 21 28.41 22.74 -22.95
N LEU A 22 28.82 21.80 -23.81
CA LEU A 22 27.93 20.81 -24.42
C LEU A 22 27.99 19.41 -23.77
N ILE A 23 28.85 19.19 -22.76
CA ILE A 23 28.97 17.92 -22.03
C ILE A 23 28.24 18.00 -20.67
N GLY A 24 27.30 18.94 -20.52
CA GLY A 24 26.59 19.23 -19.27
C GLY A 24 25.18 18.67 -19.17
N TRP A 25 24.71 17.86 -20.12
CA TRP A 25 23.44 17.15 -20.01
C TRP A 25 23.73 15.68 -19.74
N SER A 26 23.95 15.34 -18.46
CA SER A 26 23.59 14.00 -18.04
C SER A 26 22.08 13.87 -18.25
N GLU A 27 21.63 12.96 -19.10
CA GLU A 27 20.26 12.46 -19.02
C GLU A 27 20.14 11.84 -17.62
N GLN A 28 19.58 12.57 -16.65
CA GLN A 28 18.94 11.93 -15.52
C GLN A 28 17.76 11.16 -16.14
N ALA A 29 18.02 9.91 -16.51
CA ALA A 29 16.98 8.94 -16.80
C ALA A 29 15.97 9.03 -15.65
N ALA A 30 14.79 9.55 -15.95
CA ALA A 30 13.75 9.72 -14.96
C ALA A 30 13.34 8.31 -14.52
N VAL A 31 13.76 7.90 -13.34
CA VAL A 31 13.35 6.64 -12.75
C VAL A 31 11.86 6.76 -12.44
N GLN A 32 11.03 6.15 -13.27
CA GLN A 32 9.59 6.07 -13.02
C GLN A 32 9.32 4.84 -12.16
N HIS A 33 8.77 5.06 -10.97
CA HIS A 33 8.28 4.01 -10.11
C HIS A 33 6.82 3.72 -10.49
N LEU A 34 6.60 2.66 -11.26
CA LEU A 34 5.25 2.17 -11.50
C LEU A 34 4.86 1.29 -10.32
N HIS A 35 3.90 1.76 -9.53
CA HIS A 35 3.31 0.99 -8.44
C HIS A 35 2.13 0.20 -8.99
N ARG A 36 2.19 -1.13 -8.84
CA ARG A 36 1.11 -2.03 -9.21
C ARG A 36 0.54 -2.67 -7.95
N VAL A 37 -0.77 -2.54 -7.70
CA VAL A 37 -1.41 -3.25 -6.59
C VAL A 37 -1.36 -4.76 -6.78
N LEU A 38 -1.19 -5.50 -5.68
CA LEU A 38 -1.04 -6.95 -5.68
C LEU A 38 -2.37 -7.70 -5.83
N SER A 39 -3.51 -7.02 -5.64
CA SER A 39 -4.83 -7.61 -5.83
C SER A 39 -5.80 -6.59 -6.45
N PRO A 40 -6.54 -6.93 -7.53
CA PRO A 40 -7.45 -5.98 -8.20
C PRO A 40 -8.53 -5.33 -7.32
N PRO A 41 -9.19 -6.04 -6.37
CA PRO A 41 -10.21 -5.42 -5.51
C PRO A 41 -9.67 -4.28 -4.63
N LEU A 42 -8.35 -4.18 -4.42
CA LEU A 42 -7.76 -3.04 -3.68
C LEU A 42 -7.91 -1.69 -4.40
N VAL A 43 -8.22 -1.67 -5.70
CA VAL A 43 -8.44 -0.44 -6.48
C VAL A 43 -9.84 -0.37 -7.09
N ASP A 44 -10.74 -1.26 -6.67
CA ASP A 44 -12.10 -1.30 -7.16
C ASP A 44 -13.00 -0.37 -6.33
N GLU A 45 -13.68 0.54 -7.02
CA GLU A 45 -14.53 1.57 -6.38
C GLU A 45 -15.71 0.94 -5.62
N ASP A 46 -16.32 -0.11 -6.16
CA ASP A 46 -17.43 -0.79 -5.48
C ASP A 46 -16.96 -1.48 -4.19
N THR A 47 -15.73 -2.02 -4.19
CA THR A 47 -15.09 -2.58 -3.01
C THR A 47 -14.87 -1.51 -1.95
N TYR A 48 -14.35 -0.34 -2.34
CA TYR A 48 -14.18 0.80 -1.44
C TYR A 48 -15.51 1.26 -0.83
N VAL A 49 -16.56 1.37 -1.64
CA VAL A 49 -17.92 1.72 -1.15
C VAL A 49 -18.43 0.66 -0.17
N ALA A 50 -18.23 -0.63 -0.46
CA ALA A 50 -18.65 -1.70 0.44
C ALA A 50 -17.91 -1.66 1.80
N VAL A 51 -16.61 -1.38 1.77
CA VAL A 51 -15.78 -1.17 2.97
C VAL A 51 -16.32 0.01 3.79
N ASP A 52 -16.52 1.17 3.16
CA ASP A 52 -16.96 2.41 3.81
C ASP A 52 -18.35 2.27 4.44
N GLU A 53 -19.32 1.70 3.72
CA GLU A 53 -20.68 1.50 4.24
C GLU A 53 -20.72 0.54 5.43
N VAL A 54 -19.99 -0.58 5.36
CA VAL A 54 -19.92 -1.54 6.46
C VAL A 54 -19.19 -0.94 7.68
N ALA A 55 -18.09 -0.22 7.46
CA ALA A 55 -17.35 0.46 8.53
C ALA A 55 -18.25 1.47 9.24
N LYS A 56 -18.89 2.38 8.49
CA LYS A 56 -19.78 3.40 9.04
C LYS A 56 -20.96 2.81 9.77
N GLN A 57 -21.55 1.73 9.26
CA GLN A 57 -22.64 1.05 9.95
C GLN A 57 -22.16 0.53 11.31
N ALA A 58 -21.03 -0.17 11.36
CA ALA A 58 -20.50 -0.72 12.60
C ALA A 58 -20.08 0.36 13.61
N GLN A 59 -19.48 1.47 13.14
CA GLN A 59 -19.09 2.62 13.97
C GLN A 59 -20.29 3.30 14.65
N ARG A 60 -21.47 3.30 14.03
CA ARG A 60 -22.70 3.85 14.66
C ARG A 60 -23.20 2.99 15.83
N GLU A 61 -22.88 1.70 15.81
CA GLU A 61 -23.26 0.73 16.84
C GLU A 61 -22.16 0.52 17.89
N GLN A 62 -21.14 1.38 17.91
CA GLN A 62 -19.96 1.23 18.74
C GLN A 62 -20.00 2.19 19.95
N ASP A 63 -19.82 1.64 21.15
CA ASP A 63 -19.90 2.41 22.40
C ASP A 63 -18.63 3.21 22.75
N ASP A 64 -17.45 2.77 22.30
CA ASP A 64 -16.17 3.44 22.58
C ASP A 64 -15.24 3.46 21.35
N PRO A 65 -15.05 4.62 20.70
CA PRO A 65 -14.15 4.78 19.55
C PRO A 65 -12.67 4.90 19.93
N SER A 66 -12.32 5.12 21.20
CA SER A 66 -10.99 5.58 21.60
C SER A 66 -9.89 4.52 21.53
N VAL A 67 -10.24 3.24 21.74
CA VAL A 67 -9.28 2.13 21.66
C VAL A 67 -9.04 1.80 20.21
N ARG A 68 -7.80 1.63 19.75
CA ARG A 68 -7.52 1.19 18.37
C ARG A 68 -7.13 -0.28 18.34
N LEU A 69 -7.78 -1.09 17.51
CA LEU A 69 -7.41 -2.51 17.35
C LEU A 69 -6.22 -2.66 16.41
N LEU A 70 -6.29 -2.04 15.23
CA LEU A 70 -5.28 -2.24 14.19
C LEU A 70 -3.92 -1.62 14.56
N PRO A 71 -2.82 -2.38 14.46
CA PRO A 71 -1.48 -1.87 14.69
C PRO A 71 -1.14 -0.83 13.61
N ASN A 72 -0.48 0.26 14.04
CA ASN A 72 0.06 1.24 13.12
C ASN A 72 1.55 0.95 12.90
N ILE A 73 1.84 0.22 11.82
CA ILE A 73 3.19 -0.18 11.46
C ILE A 73 3.74 0.87 10.49
N LYS A 74 4.92 1.41 10.79
CA LYS A 74 5.59 2.37 9.92
C LYS A 74 6.77 1.70 9.22
N PRO A 75 6.97 1.92 7.92
CA PRO A 75 8.14 1.43 7.22
C PRO A 75 9.40 2.02 7.84
N ASN A 76 10.44 1.20 7.93
CA ASN A 76 11.75 1.60 8.42
C ASN A 76 12.82 0.83 7.64
N GLN A 77 14.10 0.94 8.04
CA GLN A 77 15.21 0.29 7.32
C GLN A 77 15.11 -1.24 7.32
N GLU A 78 14.45 -1.83 8.32
CA GLU A 78 14.30 -3.28 8.51
C GLU A 78 12.96 -3.78 7.95
N THR A 79 11.89 -3.00 8.11
CA THR A 79 10.53 -3.36 7.72
C THR A 79 10.15 -2.77 6.36
N ARG A 80 10.10 -3.63 5.34
CA ARG A 80 9.73 -3.26 3.96
C ARG A 80 8.22 -3.26 3.76
N ASP A 81 7.74 -2.53 2.76
CA ASP A 81 6.30 -2.45 2.42
C ASP A 81 5.66 -3.83 2.27
N LEU A 82 6.33 -4.78 1.61
CA LEU A 82 5.83 -6.15 1.47
C LEU A 82 5.67 -6.86 2.81
N GLU A 83 6.54 -6.61 3.79
CA GLU A 83 6.42 -7.18 5.12
C GLU A 83 5.21 -6.59 5.85
N ILE A 84 5.01 -5.28 5.78
CA ILE A 84 3.83 -4.59 6.32
C ILE A 84 2.55 -5.14 5.66
N CYS A 85 2.55 -5.26 4.34
CA CYS A 85 1.47 -5.90 3.59
C CYS A 85 1.16 -7.29 4.13
N CYS A 86 2.16 -8.16 4.30
CA CYS A 86 1.92 -9.53 4.76
C CYS A 86 1.45 -9.62 6.22
N ILE A 87 1.86 -8.68 7.07
CA ILE A 87 1.32 -8.58 8.44
C ILE A 87 -0.17 -8.21 8.39
N HIS A 88 -0.56 -7.22 7.58
CA HIS A 88 -1.97 -6.86 7.42
C HIS A 88 -2.78 -7.94 6.68
N ALA A 89 -2.18 -8.70 5.77
CA ALA A 89 -2.81 -9.87 5.15
C ALA A 89 -3.13 -10.97 6.19
N ASN A 90 -2.28 -11.15 7.20
CA ASN A 90 -2.58 -12.07 8.30
C ASN A 90 -3.76 -11.56 9.16
N ILE A 91 -3.82 -10.26 9.43
CA ILE A 91 -4.97 -9.66 10.13
C ILE A 91 -6.24 -9.81 9.29
N LEU A 92 -6.15 -9.65 7.96
CA LEU A 92 -7.27 -9.89 7.04
C LEU A 92 -7.81 -11.32 7.16
N ASP A 93 -6.94 -12.32 7.23
CA ASP A 93 -7.34 -13.71 7.48
C ASP A 93 -8.08 -13.85 8.81
N PHE A 94 -7.62 -13.18 9.87
CA PHE A 94 -8.35 -13.16 11.14
C PHE A 94 -9.77 -12.60 10.96
N TYR A 95 -9.94 -11.50 10.21
CA TYR A 95 -11.26 -10.94 9.92
C TYR A 95 -12.17 -11.92 9.19
N LEU A 96 -11.67 -12.58 8.15
CA LEU A 96 -12.41 -13.55 7.34
C LEU A 96 -12.90 -14.73 8.18
N ASN A 97 -12.12 -15.16 9.17
CA ASN A 97 -12.43 -16.33 9.98
C ASN A 97 -13.20 -16.02 11.28
N ASN A 98 -13.03 -14.82 11.84
CA ASN A 98 -13.49 -14.51 13.21
C ASN A 98 -14.39 -13.27 13.32
N VAL A 99 -14.48 -12.44 12.28
CA VAL A 99 -15.26 -11.18 12.33
C VAL A 99 -16.41 -11.23 11.35
N LEU A 100 -16.11 -11.36 10.05
CA LEU A 100 -17.10 -11.33 8.97
C LEU A 100 -18.16 -12.43 9.05
N PRO A 101 -17.87 -13.69 9.47
CA PRO A 101 -18.91 -14.71 9.61
C PRO A 101 -20.00 -14.35 10.61
N HIS A 102 -19.71 -13.49 11.60
CA HIS A 102 -20.67 -13.01 12.58
C HIS A 102 -21.43 -11.75 12.12
N HIS A 103 -21.10 -11.24 10.94
CA HIS A 103 -21.80 -10.17 10.26
C HIS A 103 -22.64 -10.72 9.11
N SER A 104 -23.58 -11.61 9.43
CA SER A 104 -24.68 -11.94 8.54
C SER A 104 -25.65 -10.76 8.54
N SER A 105 -25.50 -9.86 7.57
CA SER A 105 -26.60 -8.98 7.18
C SER A 105 -26.95 -9.30 5.73
N ASN A 106 -28.25 -9.29 5.39
CA ASN A 106 -28.73 -9.41 4.01
C ASN A 106 -28.39 -8.16 3.16
N ASN A 107 -27.28 -7.49 3.45
CA ASN A 107 -26.78 -6.30 2.80
C ASN A 107 -25.86 -6.72 1.65
N ALA A 108 -26.12 -6.21 0.44
CA ALA A 108 -25.28 -6.43 -0.72
C ALA A 108 -23.82 -5.98 -0.49
N HIS A 109 -23.60 -4.91 0.26
CA HIS A 109 -22.26 -4.42 0.61
C HIS A 109 -21.50 -5.41 1.50
N ALA A 110 -22.16 -6.03 2.48
CA ALA A 110 -21.52 -7.03 3.34
C ALA A 110 -21.09 -8.29 2.57
N HIS A 111 -21.95 -8.76 1.64
CA HIS A 111 -21.62 -9.89 0.78
C HIS A 111 -20.46 -9.60 -0.19
N ARG A 112 -20.49 -8.41 -0.81
CA ARG A 112 -19.40 -7.94 -1.66
C ARG A 112 -18.10 -7.87 -0.88
N LEU A 113 -18.11 -7.17 0.27
CA LEU A 113 -16.95 -7.03 1.15
C LEU A 113 -16.33 -8.39 1.48
N GLN A 114 -17.13 -9.37 1.90
CA GLN A 114 -16.61 -10.71 2.19
C GLN A 114 -15.97 -11.37 0.96
N THR A 115 -16.58 -11.25 -0.21
CA THR A 115 -16.07 -11.82 -1.46
C THR A 115 -14.74 -11.18 -1.86
N ASP A 116 -14.69 -9.85 -1.86
CA ASP A 116 -13.53 -9.08 -2.30
C ASP A 116 -12.36 -9.22 -1.33
N LEU A 117 -12.63 -9.20 -0.02
CA LEU A 117 -11.61 -9.47 1.02
C LEU A 117 -11.08 -10.91 0.96
N SER A 118 -11.93 -11.90 0.68
CA SER A 118 -11.47 -13.28 0.45
C SER A 118 -10.54 -13.36 -0.76
N ARG A 119 -10.89 -12.62 -1.83
CA ARG A 119 -10.08 -12.57 -3.05
C ARG A 119 -8.72 -11.90 -2.80
N ILE A 120 -8.71 -10.80 -2.06
CA ILE A 120 -7.47 -10.12 -1.65
C ILE A 120 -6.58 -11.07 -0.87
N SER A 121 -7.12 -11.75 0.15
CA SER A 121 -6.34 -12.71 0.95
C SER A 121 -5.67 -13.77 0.06
N GLN A 122 -6.44 -14.37 -0.86
CA GLN A 122 -5.93 -15.37 -1.80
C GLN A 122 -4.83 -14.82 -2.72
N ASP A 123 -5.03 -13.65 -3.30
CA ASP A 123 -4.02 -13.03 -4.18
C ASP A 123 -2.73 -12.75 -3.41
N LEU A 124 -2.81 -12.23 -2.18
CA LEU A 124 -1.64 -11.95 -1.35
C LEU A 124 -0.88 -13.21 -0.93
N GLU A 125 -1.56 -14.34 -0.72
CA GLU A 125 -0.89 -15.63 -0.53
C GLU A 125 -0.04 -16.00 -1.74
N THR A 126 -0.54 -15.80 -2.96
CA THR A 126 0.24 -16.06 -4.19
C THR A 126 1.46 -15.15 -4.34
N HIS A 127 1.43 -13.98 -3.67
CA HIS A 127 2.54 -13.02 -3.61
C HIS A 127 3.51 -13.26 -2.43
N GLY A 128 3.39 -14.39 -1.73
CA GLY A 128 4.34 -14.81 -0.69
C GLY A 128 3.96 -14.39 0.73
N CYS A 129 2.78 -13.80 0.93
CA CYS A 129 2.23 -13.56 2.27
C CYS A 129 1.64 -14.84 2.83
N SER A 130 2.50 -15.79 3.21
CA SER A 130 2.07 -17.01 3.88
C SER A 130 1.45 -16.67 5.24
N ILE A 131 0.14 -16.88 5.37
CA ILE A 131 -0.62 -16.57 6.59
C ILE A 131 0.00 -17.28 7.81
N ASN A 132 0.40 -18.54 7.67
CA ASN A 132 1.04 -19.31 8.75
C ASN A 132 2.38 -18.70 9.22
N ARG A 133 3.11 -18.00 8.35
CA ARG A 133 4.39 -17.38 8.71
C ARG A 133 4.23 -16.13 9.56
N TYR A 134 3.17 -15.37 9.33
CA TYR A 134 2.92 -14.08 10.00
C TYR A 134 1.89 -14.18 11.13
N ARG A 135 1.31 -15.36 11.37
CA ARG A 135 0.35 -15.61 12.44
C ARG A 135 0.89 -15.25 13.82
N ASP A 136 2.14 -15.59 14.08
CA ASP A 136 2.81 -15.34 15.36
C ASP A 136 3.66 -14.06 15.29
N HIS A 137 3.42 -13.20 14.28
CA HIS A 137 4.09 -11.91 14.21
C HIS A 137 3.54 -10.98 15.31
N GLN A 138 4.42 -10.28 16.02
CA GLN A 138 4.06 -9.46 17.19
C GLN A 138 2.84 -8.53 16.97
N HIS A 139 2.72 -7.95 15.77
CA HIS A 139 1.60 -7.05 15.43
C HIS A 139 0.29 -7.77 15.18
N ALA A 140 0.33 -8.98 14.61
CA ALA A 140 -0.86 -9.82 14.43
C ALA A 140 -1.34 -10.38 15.79
N GLU A 141 -0.40 -10.81 16.63
CA GLU A 141 -0.70 -11.22 18.01
C GLU A 141 -1.25 -10.06 18.83
N GLU A 142 -0.67 -8.87 18.70
CA GLU A 142 -1.15 -7.68 19.40
C GLU A 142 -2.57 -7.31 18.97
N PHE A 143 -2.87 -7.34 17.67
CA PHE A 143 -4.22 -7.15 17.17
C PHE A 143 -5.19 -8.17 17.80
N SER A 144 -4.84 -9.45 17.76
CA SER A 144 -5.66 -10.52 18.33
C SER A 144 -5.90 -10.32 19.83
N ARG A 145 -4.86 -9.97 20.58
CA ARG A 145 -4.95 -9.67 22.03
C ARG A 145 -5.87 -8.48 22.29
N ARG A 146 -5.77 -7.40 21.53
CA ARG A 146 -6.64 -6.21 21.66
C ARG A 146 -8.09 -6.55 21.32
N PHE A 147 -8.32 -7.37 20.30
CA PHE A 147 -9.65 -7.85 19.93
C PHE A 147 -10.29 -8.67 21.05
N PHE A 148 -9.55 -9.62 21.64
CA PHE A 148 -10.05 -10.46 22.74
C PHE A 148 -10.12 -9.76 24.10
N ALA A 149 -9.51 -8.58 24.25
CA ALA A 149 -9.69 -7.74 25.44
C ALA A 149 -11.06 -7.03 25.46
N LEU A 150 -11.77 -7.01 24.32
CA LEU A 150 -13.13 -6.49 24.19
C LEU A 150 -14.14 -7.64 24.23
N ASP A 151 -15.30 -7.40 24.82
CA ASP A 151 -16.30 -8.44 25.05
C ASP A 151 -17.41 -8.49 23.99
N GLY A 152 -17.91 -9.70 23.74
CA GLY A 152 -19.18 -9.95 23.04
C GLY A 152 -19.30 -9.29 21.67
N ARG A 153 -20.37 -8.51 21.47
CA ARG A 153 -20.63 -7.78 20.21
C ARG A 153 -19.74 -6.55 20.05
N HIS A 154 -19.25 -5.97 21.14
CA HIS A 154 -18.44 -4.76 21.09
C HIS A 154 -17.15 -4.98 20.29
N ARG A 155 -16.45 -6.10 20.51
CA ARG A 155 -15.24 -6.44 19.72
C ARG A 155 -15.52 -6.61 18.23
N LEU A 156 -16.67 -7.16 17.86
CA LEU A 156 -17.07 -7.39 16.47
C LEU A 156 -17.38 -6.06 15.77
N ASN A 157 -18.23 -5.24 16.39
CA ASN A 157 -18.58 -3.92 15.86
C ASN A 157 -17.32 -3.04 15.79
N LYS A 158 -16.43 -3.14 16.78
CA LYS A 158 -15.14 -2.44 16.76
C LYS A 158 -14.25 -2.86 15.61
N ALA A 159 -14.05 -4.16 15.39
CA ALA A 159 -13.23 -4.66 14.29
C ALA A 159 -13.82 -4.25 12.93
N LEU A 160 -15.13 -4.44 12.74
CA LEU A 160 -15.82 -4.00 11.53
C LEU A 160 -15.72 -2.49 11.31
N GLY A 161 -15.81 -1.70 12.38
CA GLY A 161 -15.64 -0.26 12.33
C GLY A 161 -14.22 0.21 11.99
N GLU A 162 -13.23 -0.68 12.03
CA GLU A 162 -11.85 -0.41 11.58
C GLU A 162 -11.50 -1.13 10.27
N ILE A 163 -12.46 -1.73 9.56
CA ILE A 163 -12.18 -2.43 8.29
C ILE A 163 -11.67 -1.48 7.21
N ASP A 164 -12.09 -0.22 7.24
CA ASP A 164 -11.60 0.87 6.39
C ASP A 164 -10.10 1.12 6.58
N ILE A 165 -9.63 1.12 7.83
CA ILE A 165 -8.22 1.26 8.18
C ILE A 165 -7.43 0.04 7.72
N LEU A 166 -7.97 -1.18 7.88
CA LEU A 166 -7.30 -2.38 7.39
C LEU A 166 -7.16 -2.32 5.86
N PHE A 167 -8.23 -1.95 5.18
CA PHE A 167 -8.26 -1.83 3.73
C PHE A 167 -7.26 -0.78 3.23
N SER A 168 -7.18 0.39 3.87
CA SER A 168 -6.21 1.42 3.50
C SER A 168 -4.76 0.93 3.65
N TYR A 169 -4.46 0.18 4.72
CA TYR A 169 -3.12 -0.40 4.87
C TYR A 169 -2.79 -1.43 3.80
N LEU A 170 -3.75 -2.23 3.37
CA LEU A 170 -3.54 -3.15 2.24
C LEU A 170 -3.32 -2.35 0.95
N GLN A 171 -4.06 -1.27 0.71
CA GLN A 171 -3.87 -0.41 -0.47
C GLN A 171 -2.49 0.26 -0.48
N ASP A 172 -2.03 0.77 0.66
CA ASP A 172 -0.78 1.51 0.77
C ASP A 172 0.46 0.61 0.64
N TYR A 173 0.41 -0.60 1.21
CA TYR A 173 1.60 -1.45 1.34
C TYR A 173 1.59 -2.67 0.43
N CYS A 174 0.43 -3.16 -0.01
CA CYS A 174 0.36 -4.32 -0.91
C CYS A 174 0.51 -3.91 -2.38
N ILE A 175 1.65 -3.31 -2.67
CA ILE A 175 2.04 -2.83 -3.99
C ILE A 175 3.38 -3.45 -4.40
N GLN A 176 3.53 -3.69 -5.69
CA GLN A 176 4.80 -4.03 -6.31
C GLN A 176 5.38 -2.76 -6.94
N THR A 177 6.57 -2.37 -6.48
CA THR A 177 7.32 -1.25 -7.06
C THR A 177 8.21 -1.77 -8.18
N ASN A 178 7.81 -1.51 -9.42
CA ASN A 178 8.68 -1.77 -10.57
C ASN A 178 9.46 -0.51 -10.89
N VAL A 179 10.79 -0.63 -10.84
CA VAL A 179 11.70 0.44 -11.24
C VAL A 179 11.94 0.29 -12.74
N THR A 180 11.37 1.17 -13.55
CA THR A 180 11.72 1.27 -14.97
C THR A 180 12.70 2.42 -15.14
N VAL A 181 13.88 2.11 -15.69
CA VAL A 181 14.83 3.11 -16.16
C VAL A 181 14.38 3.47 -17.58
N ALA A 182 13.97 4.72 -17.79
CA ALA A 182 13.63 5.28 -19.09
C ALA A 182 14.89 5.62 -19.90
#